data_AF-A0A925ZNI9-F1
#
_entry.id   AF-A0A925ZNI9-F1
#
_cell.length_a   1.000
_cell.length_b   1.000
_cell.length_c   1.000
_cell.angle_alpha   90.00
_cell.angle_beta   90.00
_cell.angle_gamma   90.00
#
_symmetry.space_group_name_H-M   'P 1'
#
loop_
_entity.id
_entity.type
_entity.pdbx_description
1 polymer ?
#
loop_
_entity_poly.entity_id
_entity_poly.type
_entity_poly.pdbx_seq_one_letter_code
_entity_poly.pdbx_strand_id
1 'polypeptide(L)'
;MRYRPALGPIIALAVLGGCQESPSFRLRWKLIDRPPADREEEPADEKERLAGVEIKRAIDCSELGINTVRVTTIDDLGQIADQRYFPCYLPRFAERDGADVGGPNLGDGRYAIEVRGVQRDGVEWIASTSVPSDPARRCDPDLDEPVCRPEDIACDCHDLDLPDDTDDWPHTFLLAAPAECIDGVDNDRDGLVDAQEGGCRLDPGRPESDNVGAVQ
;
A
#
# COMPACT_ATOMS: atom_id res chain seq x y z
N MET A 1 -71.26 -21.63 -13.24
CA MET A 1 -70.23 -20.58 -13.03
C MET A 1 -68.88 -21.19 -13.38
N ARG A 2 -68.23 -20.73 -14.47
CA ARG A 2 -66.87 -21.15 -14.86
C ARG A 2 -65.95 -19.94 -14.71
N TYR A 3 -64.95 -20.06 -13.83
CA TYR A 3 -63.96 -19.04 -13.56
C TYR A 3 -62.81 -19.17 -14.57
N ARG A 4 -62.42 -18.07 -15.23
CA ARG A 4 -61.22 -17.98 -16.09
C ARG A 4 -60.16 -17.18 -15.33
N PRO A 5 -58.95 -17.70 -15.09
CA PRO A 5 -57.86 -16.87 -14.57
C PRO A 5 -57.24 -16.06 -15.71
N ALA A 6 -57.01 -14.77 -15.44
CA ALA A 6 -56.29 -13.86 -16.34
C ALA A 6 -54.78 -14.03 -16.17
N LEU A 7 -54.08 -14.26 -17.28
CA LEU A 7 -52.61 -14.27 -17.38
C LEU A 7 -52.09 -12.82 -17.32
N GLY A 8 -51.29 -12.50 -16.31
CA GLY A 8 -50.55 -11.25 -16.21
C GLY A 8 -49.19 -11.34 -16.93
N PRO A 9 -48.68 -10.26 -17.52
CA PRO A 9 -47.44 -10.28 -18.30
C PRO A 9 -46.21 -10.42 -17.41
N ILE A 10 -45.31 -11.32 -17.79
CA ILE A 10 -43.98 -11.47 -17.19
C ILE A 10 -43.08 -10.44 -17.87
N ILE A 11 -42.67 -9.41 -17.13
CA ILE A 11 -41.64 -8.45 -17.56
C ILE A 11 -40.30 -9.17 -17.38
N ALA A 12 -39.67 -9.53 -18.50
CA ALA A 12 -38.29 -10.01 -18.50
C ALA A 12 -37.35 -8.83 -18.29
N LEU A 13 -36.72 -8.74 -17.12
CA LEU A 13 -35.60 -7.84 -16.88
C LEU A 13 -34.38 -8.35 -17.66
N ALA A 14 -33.96 -7.61 -18.68
CA ALA A 14 -32.67 -7.79 -19.31
C ALA A 14 -31.59 -7.24 -18.36
N VAL A 15 -30.75 -8.13 -17.82
CA VAL A 15 -29.54 -7.74 -17.09
C VAL A 15 -28.51 -7.30 -18.12
N LEU A 16 -28.30 -5.99 -18.24
CA LEU A 16 -27.17 -5.43 -18.96
C LEU A 16 -25.90 -5.73 -18.16
N GLY A 17 -25.21 -6.82 -18.50
CA GLY A 17 -23.84 -7.04 -18.06
C GLY A 17 -22.95 -6.01 -18.74
N GLY A 18 -22.52 -4.99 -18.00
CA GLY A 18 -21.46 -4.09 -18.45
C GLY A 18 -20.19 -4.92 -18.64
N CYS A 19 -19.52 -4.76 -19.79
CA CYS A 19 -18.19 -5.33 -20.00
C CYS A 19 -17.24 -4.68 -18.98
N GLN A 20 -16.78 -5.43 -17.98
CA GLN A 20 -15.55 -5.07 -17.30
C GLN A 20 -14.41 -5.46 -18.24
N GLU A 21 -13.72 -4.47 -18.79
CA GLU A 21 -12.45 -4.69 -19.48
C GLU A 21 -11.44 -5.29 -18.51
N SER A 22 -10.62 -6.22 -19.01
CA SER A 22 -9.56 -6.84 -18.22
C SER A 22 -8.52 -5.78 -17.82
N PRO A 23 -8.02 -5.79 -16.58
CA PRO A 23 -6.96 -4.86 -16.18
C PRO A 23 -5.66 -5.24 -16.90
N SER A 24 -4.83 -4.25 -17.23
CA SER A 24 -3.52 -4.49 -17.84
C SER A 24 -2.52 -5.10 -16.87
N PHE A 25 -2.78 -4.98 -15.56
CA PHE A 25 -1.96 -5.59 -14.53
C PHE A 25 -2.73 -5.90 -13.24
N ARG A 26 -2.11 -6.70 -12.37
CA ARG A 26 -2.67 -7.17 -11.09
C ARG A 26 -1.66 -7.04 -9.97
N LEU A 27 -2.00 -6.38 -8.88
CA LEU A 27 -1.04 -6.17 -7.79
C LEU A 27 -1.60 -6.56 -6.42
N ARG A 28 -0.68 -6.77 -5.49
CA ARG A 28 -0.93 -6.98 -4.06
C ARG A 28 0.17 -6.28 -3.26
N TRP A 29 -0.03 -6.05 -1.98
CA TRP A 29 1.00 -5.49 -1.11
C TRP A 29 1.13 -6.26 0.20
N LYS A 30 2.31 -6.16 0.82
CA LYS A 30 2.61 -6.62 2.18
C LYS A 30 3.19 -5.45 2.97
N LEU A 31 2.90 -5.43 4.27
CA LEU A 31 3.59 -4.54 5.19
C LEU A 31 4.82 -5.24 5.73
N ILE A 32 5.96 -4.56 5.73
CA ILE A 32 7.18 -5.03 6.38
C ILE A 32 7.51 -4.10 7.54
N ASP A 33 7.90 -4.67 8.66
CA ASP A 33 8.48 -3.89 9.75
C ASP A 33 9.92 -3.55 9.32
N ARG A 34 10.19 -2.27 9.04
CA ARG A 34 11.50 -1.86 8.53
C ARG A 34 12.47 -1.79 9.71
N PRO A 35 13.56 -2.57 9.72
CA PRO A 35 14.62 -2.34 10.71
C PRO A 35 15.18 -0.93 10.49
N PRO A 36 15.54 -0.20 11.56
CA PRO A 36 16.01 1.17 11.44
C PRO A 36 17.22 1.22 10.49
N ALA A 37 17.29 2.30 9.69
CA ALA A 37 18.24 2.46 8.59
C ALA A 37 19.73 2.45 9.00
N ASP A 38 20.01 2.36 10.31
CA ASP A 38 21.32 2.33 10.93
C ASP A 38 21.83 0.92 11.28
N ARG A 39 21.04 -0.14 11.05
CA ARG A 39 21.61 -1.50 11.09
C ARG A 39 22.38 -1.79 9.80
N GLU A 40 23.71 -1.74 9.92
CA GLU A 40 24.66 -2.18 8.88
C GLU A 40 24.57 -3.69 8.55
N GLU A 41 23.83 -4.48 9.36
CA GLU A 41 23.61 -5.90 9.11
C GLU A 41 22.30 -6.09 8.31
N GLU A 42 22.44 -6.13 6.99
CA GLU A 42 21.41 -6.69 6.10
C GLU A 42 20.98 -8.07 6.64
N PRO A 43 19.67 -8.36 6.76
CA PRO A 43 19.22 -9.68 7.21
C PRO A 43 19.80 -10.78 6.34
N ALA A 44 20.23 -11.88 6.97
CA ALA A 44 21.05 -12.92 6.34
C ALA A 44 20.34 -13.69 5.22
N ASP A 45 19.00 -13.60 5.13
CA ASP A 45 18.25 -14.09 3.98
C ASP A 45 17.14 -13.12 3.52
N GLU A 46 16.92 -13.09 2.21
CA GLU A 46 15.87 -12.31 1.56
C GLU A 46 14.47 -12.68 2.08
N LYS A 47 14.30 -13.91 2.55
CA LYS A 47 13.03 -14.41 3.09
C LYS A 47 12.71 -13.89 4.51
N GLU A 48 13.71 -13.60 5.34
CA GLU A 48 13.57 -12.89 6.62
C GLU A 48 13.42 -11.38 6.37
N ARG A 49 14.07 -10.82 5.34
CA ARG A 49 13.79 -9.45 4.87
C ARG A 49 12.35 -9.27 4.37
N LEU A 50 11.82 -10.30 3.71
CA LEU A 50 10.44 -10.42 3.24
C LEU A 50 9.48 -10.99 4.29
N ALA A 51 9.96 -11.28 5.52
CA ALA A 51 9.12 -11.69 6.64
C ALA A 51 8.36 -10.47 7.19
N GLY A 52 7.56 -9.86 6.31
CA GLY A 52 6.68 -8.77 6.67
C GLY A 52 5.59 -9.20 7.63
N VAL A 53 4.96 -8.20 8.25
CA VAL A 53 3.70 -8.37 8.95
C VAL A 53 2.64 -8.75 7.92
N GLU A 54 2.28 -10.03 7.88
CA GLU A 54 1.15 -10.50 7.10
C GLU A 54 -0.13 -9.85 7.66
N ILE A 55 -0.68 -8.89 6.92
CA ILE A 55 -1.93 -8.22 7.30
C ILE A 55 -3.07 -9.23 7.19
N LYS A 56 -3.61 -9.66 8.33
CA LYS A 56 -4.71 -10.63 8.38
C LYS A 56 -6.05 -9.95 8.61
N ARG A 57 -6.03 -8.71 9.10
CA ARG A 57 -7.19 -7.93 9.50
C ARG A 57 -6.94 -6.45 9.23
N ALA A 58 -8.02 -5.70 9.04
CA ALA A 58 -7.95 -4.24 8.88
C ALA A 58 -7.29 -3.52 10.06
N ILE A 59 -7.40 -4.08 11.29
CA ILE A 59 -6.78 -3.49 12.47
C ILE A 59 -5.24 -3.52 12.39
N ASP A 60 -4.67 -4.54 11.76
CA ASP A 60 -3.22 -4.71 11.70
C ASP A 60 -2.55 -3.56 10.90
N CYS A 61 -3.24 -2.90 9.97
CA CYS A 61 -2.68 -1.70 9.33
C CYS A 61 -2.78 -0.45 10.20
N SER A 62 -3.91 -0.31 10.93
CA SER A 62 -4.17 0.87 11.75
C SER A 62 -3.23 0.93 12.95
N GLU A 63 -2.74 -0.23 13.41
CA GLU A 63 -1.67 -0.36 14.41
C GLU A 63 -0.28 -0.04 13.84
N LEU A 64 -0.15 0.11 12.51
CA LEU A 64 1.09 0.47 11.81
C LEU A 64 1.00 1.87 11.16
N GLY A 65 0.07 2.72 11.61
CA GLY A 65 -0.12 4.06 11.08
C GLY A 65 -0.69 4.16 9.66
N ILE A 66 -0.94 3.04 8.97
CA ILE A 66 -1.40 3.03 7.57
C ILE A 66 -2.90 2.79 7.52
N ASN A 67 -3.63 3.73 6.93
CA ASN A 67 -5.08 3.69 6.81
C ASN A 67 -5.53 3.31 5.40
N THR A 68 -4.91 3.90 4.38
CA THR A 68 -5.19 3.63 2.97
C THR A 68 -3.91 3.37 2.20
N VAL A 69 -4.05 2.71 1.06
CA VAL A 69 -2.97 2.50 0.09
C VAL A 69 -3.34 3.24 -1.18
N ARG A 70 -2.46 4.14 -1.63
CA ARG A 70 -2.57 4.78 -2.94
C ARG A 70 -1.73 4.01 -3.95
N VAL A 71 -2.32 3.74 -5.10
CA VAL A 71 -1.62 3.19 -6.27
C VAL A 71 -1.66 4.25 -7.36
N THR A 72 -0.49 4.61 -7.87
CA THR A 72 -0.32 5.59 -8.95
C THR A 72 0.36 4.89 -10.12
N THR A 73 -0.22 4.97 -11.31
CA THR A 73 0.43 4.57 -12.57
C THR A 73 0.95 5.81 -13.25
N ILE A 74 2.24 5.79 -13.58
CA ILE A 74 2.97 6.91 -14.19
C ILE A 74 3.43 6.45 -15.58
N ASP A 75 3.19 7.25 -16.62
CA ASP A 75 3.63 6.95 -17.99
C ASP A 75 5.07 7.41 -18.27
N ASP A 76 5.58 7.07 -19.45
CA ASP A 76 6.92 7.44 -19.95
C ASP A 76 7.17 8.96 -20.08
N LEU A 77 6.13 9.78 -19.94
CA LEU A 77 6.23 11.24 -19.89
C LEU A 77 6.21 11.77 -18.45
N GLY A 78 6.20 10.88 -17.46
CA GLY A 78 6.09 11.21 -16.03
C GLY A 78 4.69 11.72 -15.63
N GLN A 79 3.66 11.46 -16.44
CA GLN A 79 2.28 11.87 -16.16
C GLN A 79 1.52 10.75 -15.45
N ILE A 80 0.57 11.14 -14.60
CA ILE A 80 -0.30 10.18 -13.92
C ILE A 80 -1.32 9.64 -14.92
N ALA A 81 -1.15 8.39 -15.34
CA ALA A 81 -2.07 7.66 -16.20
C ALA A 81 -3.31 7.17 -15.42
N ASP A 82 -3.14 6.79 -14.15
CA ASP A 82 -4.21 6.36 -13.25
C ASP A 82 -3.79 6.58 -11.79
N GLN A 83 -4.74 6.89 -10.91
CA GLN A 83 -4.52 6.97 -9.47
C GLN A 83 -5.73 6.44 -8.72
N ARG A 84 -5.51 5.49 -7.82
CA ARG A 84 -6.56 4.84 -7.03
C ARG A 84 -6.19 4.76 -5.57
N TYR A 85 -7.22 4.72 -4.74
CA TYR A 85 -7.09 4.51 -3.30
C TYR A 85 -7.81 3.23 -2.91
N PHE A 86 -7.13 2.41 -2.15
CA PHE A 86 -7.65 1.18 -1.58
C PHE A 86 -7.60 1.25 -0.05
N PRO A 87 -8.49 0.54 0.64
CA PRO A 87 -8.25 0.20 2.04
C PRO A 87 -6.89 -0.49 2.16
N CYS A 88 -6.14 -0.21 3.23
CA CYS A 88 -4.85 -0.86 3.49
C CYS A 88 -4.93 -2.40 3.53
N TYR A 89 -6.10 -2.93 3.87
CA TYR A 89 -6.39 -4.33 3.97
C TYR A 89 -7.62 -4.66 3.12
N LEU A 90 -7.48 -5.67 2.29
CA LEU A 90 -8.59 -6.24 1.54
C LEU A 90 -8.84 -7.67 2.05
N PRO A 91 -10.07 -8.03 2.47
CA PRO A 91 -10.35 -9.37 3.02
C PRO A 91 -9.88 -10.52 2.13
N ARG A 92 -9.98 -10.32 0.83
CA ARG A 92 -9.56 -11.27 -0.21
C ARG A 92 -8.05 -11.52 -0.28
N PHE A 93 -7.22 -10.67 0.33
CA PHE A 93 -5.77 -10.91 0.46
C PHE A 93 -5.47 -12.04 1.45
N ALA A 94 -6.39 -12.36 2.38
CA ALA A 94 -6.24 -13.46 3.33
C ALA A 94 -6.55 -14.85 2.72
N GLU A 95 -6.96 -14.90 1.45
CA GLU A 95 -7.25 -16.16 0.75
C GLU A 95 -5.95 -16.79 0.22
N ARG A 96 -5.83 -18.13 0.34
CA ARG A 96 -4.59 -18.90 0.10
C ARG A 96 -4.00 -18.72 -1.31
N ASP A 97 -4.84 -18.45 -2.31
CA ASP A 97 -4.43 -18.23 -3.71
C ASP A 97 -4.47 -16.73 -4.10
N GLY A 98 -4.43 -15.84 -3.10
CA GLY A 98 -4.02 -14.44 -3.19
C GLY A 98 -4.81 -13.59 -4.18
N ALA A 99 -5.97 -13.09 -3.76
CA ALA A 99 -6.67 -12.10 -4.59
C ALA A 99 -5.80 -10.84 -4.80
N ASP A 100 -5.83 -10.31 -6.01
CA ASP A 100 -5.09 -9.11 -6.43
C ASP A 100 -6.03 -7.95 -6.77
N VAL A 101 -5.58 -6.70 -6.70
CA VAL A 101 -6.32 -5.58 -7.30
C VAL A 101 -5.90 -5.43 -8.75
N GLY A 102 -6.88 -5.29 -9.65
CA GLY A 102 -6.63 -4.95 -11.04
C GLY A 102 -6.28 -3.47 -11.18
N GLY A 103 -5.24 -3.19 -11.96
CA GLY A 103 -4.89 -1.84 -12.41
C GLY A 103 -5.86 -1.26 -13.44
N PRO A 104 -5.55 -0.10 -14.03
CA PRO A 104 -6.20 0.42 -15.23
C PRO A 104 -6.04 -0.50 -16.45
N ASN A 105 -6.83 -0.19 -17.49
CA ASN A 105 -6.58 -0.65 -18.85
C ASN A 105 -5.66 0.37 -19.52
N LEU A 106 -4.44 -0.07 -19.82
CA LEU A 106 -3.34 0.67 -20.43
C LEU A 106 -3.04 0.10 -21.80
N GLY A 107 -2.60 0.96 -22.72
CA GLY A 107 -2.03 0.52 -23.99
C GLY A 107 -0.56 0.10 -23.83
N ASP A 108 -0.01 -0.51 -24.88
CA ASP A 108 1.42 -0.85 -24.98
C ASP A 108 2.30 0.36 -24.66
N GLY A 109 3.36 0.15 -23.89
CA GLY A 109 4.23 1.21 -23.41
C GLY A 109 4.90 0.89 -22.08
N ARG A 110 5.76 1.81 -21.63
CA ARG A 110 6.45 1.74 -20.34
C ARG A 110 5.70 2.54 -19.29
N TYR A 111 5.61 1.99 -18.10
CA TYR A 111 4.94 2.61 -16.96
C TYR A 111 5.73 2.35 -15.68
N ALA A 112 5.51 3.20 -14.68
CA ALA A 112 5.94 2.93 -13.32
C ALA A 112 4.72 2.85 -12.41
N ILE A 113 4.67 1.83 -11.56
CA ILE A 113 3.62 1.61 -10.59
C ILE A 113 4.16 1.98 -9.22
N GLU A 114 3.65 3.08 -8.67
CA GLU A 114 3.98 3.54 -7.33
C GLU A 114 2.88 3.12 -6.35
N VAL A 115 3.26 2.42 -5.28
CA VAL A 115 2.35 2.08 -4.19
C VAL A 115 2.81 2.78 -2.92
N ARG A 116 1.92 3.58 -2.31
CA ARG A 116 2.19 4.31 -1.06
C ARG A 116 1.18 4.00 0.04
N GLY A 117 1.67 3.82 1.26
CA GLY A 117 0.85 3.86 2.47
C GLY A 117 0.51 5.30 2.85
N VAL A 118 -0.76 5.53 3.22
CA VAL A 118 -1.30 6.85 3.53
C VAL A 118 -1.91 6.83 4.94
N GLN A 119 -1.70 7.92 5.66
CA GLN A 119 -2.16 8.13 7.03
C GLN A 119 -3.68 8.28 7.13
N ARG A 120 -4.20 8.29 8.35
CA ARG A 120 -5.63 8.52 8.62
C ARG A 120 -6.10 9.91 8.20
N ASP A 121 -5.25 10.92 8.32
CA ASP A 121 -5.55 12.30 7.91
C ASP A 121 -5.39 12.53 6.39
N GLY A 122 -4.99 11.49 5.65
CA GLY A 122 -4.77 11.54 4.20
C GLY A 122 -3.38 12.04 3.80
N VAL A 123 -2.49 12.29 4.76
CA VAL A 123 -1.10 12.70 4.51
C VAL A 123 -0.24 11.47 4.21
N GLU A 124 0.76 11.63 3.37
CA GLU A 124 1.71 10.57 3.03
C GLU A 124 2.80 10.46 4.11
N TRP A 125 3.35 9.27 4.27
CA TRP A 125 4.48 9.03 5.17
C TRP A 125 5.78 9.57 4.58
N ILE A 126 6.07 10.85 4.84
CA ILE A 126 7.31 11.51 4.44
C ILE A 126 8.17 11.73 5.69
N ALA A 127 9.37 11.17 5.72
CA ALA A 127 10.36 11.48 6.75
C ALA A 127 10.68 12.97 6.69
N SER A 128 10.60 13.66 7.84
CA SER A 128 11.00 15.06 7.96
C SER A 128 12.52 15.20 7.94
N THR A 129 13.18 14.73 6.89
CA THR A 129 14.61 14.89 6.69
C THR A 129 14.89 16.16 5.89
N SER A 130 15.88 16.93 6.35
CA SER A 130 16.46 18.06 5.62
C SER A 130 17.33 17.64 4.43
N VAL A 131 17.07 16.45 3.87
CA VAL A 131 17.74 15.95 2.68
C VAL A 131 17.13 16.70 1.49
N PRO A 132 17.94 17.39 0.66
CA PRO A 132 17.42 18.01 -0.54
C PRO A 132 16.82 16.90 -1.42
N SER A 133 15.52 17.01 -1.72
CA SER A 133 14.81 16.08 -2.58
C SER A 133 15.56 15.94 -3.89
N ASP A 134 16.15 14.77 -4.14
CA ASP A 134 16.80 14.49 -5.42
C ASP A 134 15.70 14.31 -6.47
N PRO A 135 15.57 15.21 -7.46
CA PRO A 135 14.53 15.05 -8.48
C PRO A 135 14.72 13.77 -9.31
N ALA A 136 15.93 13.18 -9.33
CA ALA A 136 16.25 11.97 -10.07
C ALA A 136 15.86 10.66 -9.36
N ARG A 137 15.51 10.70 -8.06
CA ARG A 137 15.00 9.53 -7.34
C ARG A 137 13.49 9.64 -7.22
N ARG A 138 12.78 9.16 -8.22
CA ARG A 138 11.32 9.10 -8.24
C ARG A 138 10.93 7.75 -8.84
N CYS A 139 9.68 7.35 -8.59
CA CYS A 139 9.07 6.29 -9.35
C CYS A 139 8.90 6.77 -10.80
N ASP A 140 9.90 6.49 -11.64
CA ASP A 140 10.06 7.02 -12.99
C ASP A 140 10.40 5.86 -13.94
N PRO A 141 9.57 5.59 -14.96
CA PRO A 141 9.73 4.45 -15.85
C PRO A 141 10.94 4.52 -16.80
N ASP A 142 11.62 5.67 -16.89
CA ASP A 142 12.84 5.79 -17.68
C ASP A 142 14.10 5.35 -16.91
N LEU A 143 13.97 5.01 -15.62
CA LEU A 143 15.06 4.47 -14.82
C LEU A 143 15.12 2.95 -14.96
N ASP A 144 16.33 2.40 -15.10
CA ASP A 144 16.56 0.94 -15.13
C ASP A 144 16.09 0.23 -13.84
N GLU A 145 16.08 0.96 -12.72
CA GLU A 145 15.60 0.50 -11.41
C GLU A 145 14.83 1.65 -10.75
N PRO A 146 13.50 1.76 -10.96
CA PRO A 146 12.73 2.85 -10.39
C PRO A 146 12.57 2.63 -8.88
N VAL A 147 12.83 3.65 -8.09
CA VAL A 147 12.79 3.57 -6.62
C VAL A 147 12.02 4.75 -6.03
N CYS A 148 11.35 4.50 -4.90
CA CYS A 148 10.77 5.55 -4.08
C CYS A 148 11.84 6.49 -3.53
N ARG A 149 11.43 7.70 -3.12
CA ARG A 149 12.38 8.61 -2.48
C ARG A 149 12.80 8.08 -1.12
N PRO A 150 14.03 8.39 -0.65
CA PRO A 150 14.48 8.01 0.68
C PRO A 150 13.56 8.51 1.81
N GLU A 151 12.91 9.66 1.60
CA GLU A 151 11.93 10.20 2.54
C GLU A 151 10.57 9.49 2.51
N ASP A 152 10.23 8.75 1.46
CA ASP A 152 8.95 8.04 1.37
C ASP A 152 9.03 6.74 2.18
N ILE A 153 8.49 6.76 3.40
CA ILE A 153 8.68 5.67 4.36
C ILE A 153 7.90 4.43 3.91
N ALA A 154 6.60 4.56 3.68
CA ALA A 154 5.71 3.49 3.25
C ALA A 154 5.53 3.53 1.73
N CYS A 155 6.56 3.21 0.96
CA CYS A 155 6.52 3.26 -0.50
C CYS A 155 7.27 2.09 -1.13
N ASP A 156 6.72 1.57 -2.23
CA ASP A 156 7.40 0.65 -3.15
C ASP A 156 7.06 1.02 -4.60
N CYS A 157 8.00 0.80 -5.51
CA CYS A 157 7.91 1.21 -6.90
C CYS A 157 8.49 0.12 -7.82
N HIS A 158 7.79 -0.17 -8.91
CA HIS A 158 8.20 -1.14 -9.92
C HIS A 158 7.92 -0.56 -11.31
N ASP A 159 8.78 -0.84 -12.27
CA ASP A 159 8.52 -0.63 -13.69
C ASP A 159 7.50 -1.65 -14.22
N LEU A 160 6.92 -1.33 -15.36
CA LEU A 160 5.94 -2.13 -16.07
C LEU A 160 6.04 -1.83 -17.57
N ASP A 161 6.55 -2.79 -18.34
CA ASP A 161 6.63 -2.75 -19.79
C ASP A 161 5.53 -3.62 -20.41
N LEU A 162 4.54 -2.97 -21.04
CA LEU A 162 3.44 -3.66 -21.71
C LEU A 162 3.70 -3.78 -23.22
N PRO A 163 3.40 -4.94 -23.84
CA PRO A 163 2.75 -6.12 -23.25
C PRO A 163 3.71 -7.14 -22.62
N ASP A 164 5.01 -6.83 -22.58
CA ASP A 164 6.07 -7.81 -22.27
C ASP A 164 5.94 -8.40 -20.85
N ASP A 165 5.49 -7.62 -19.87
CA ASP A 165 5.34 -8.05 -18.47
C ASP A 165 3.96 -8.63 -18.14
N THR A 166 3.12 -8.91 -19.13
CA THR A 166 1.75 -9.42 -18.90
C THR A 166 1.67 -10.83 -18.30
N ASP A 167 2.80 -11.54 -18.16
CA ASP A 167 2.87 -12.90 -17.62
C ASP A 167 3.41 -12.98 -16.17
N ASP A 168 3.98 -11.91 -15.60
CA ASP A 168 4.69 -11.93 -14.29
C ASP A 168 3.80 -11.57 -13.07
N TRP A 169 2.48 -11.78 -13.19
CA TRP A 169 1.49 -11.32 -12.22
C TRP A 169 1.09 -12.36 -11.15
N PRO A 170 0.70 -11.91 -9.93
CA PRO A 170 0.64 -10.53 -9.48
C PRO A 170 1.95 -10.04 -8.85
N HIS A 171 2.39 -8.82 -9.19
CA HIS A 171 3.50 -8.17 -8.49
C HIS A 171 3.13 -7.86 -7.04
N THR A 172 4.05 -8.18 -6.13
CA THR A 172 3.87 -7.94 -4.69
C THR A 172 4.71 -6.75 -4.26
N PHE A 173 4.03 -5.68 -3.86
CA PHE A 173 4.65 -4.48 -3.33
C PHE A 173 4.94 -4.61 -1.83
N LEU A 174 6.07 -4.07 -1.37
CA LEU A 174 6.52 -4.14 0.03
C LEU A 174 6.52 -2.75 0.65
N LEU A 175 5.49 -2.47 1.45
CA LEU A 175 5.37 -1.19 2.14
C LEU A 175 6.02 -1.30 3.52
N ALA A 176 7.05 -0.51 3.78
CA ALA A 176 7.61 -0.41 5.12
C ALA A 176 6.63 0.33 6.06
N ALA A 177 6.36 -0.24 7.22
CA ALA A 177 5.68 0.46 8.29
C ALA A 177 6.54 1.64 8.77
N PRO A 178 5.94 2.81 9.05
CA PRO A 178 6.63 3.86 9.79
C PRO A 178 7.02 3.38 11.18
N ALA A 179 8.07 3.98 11.75
CA ALA A 179 8.48 3.69 13.11
C ALA A 179 7.44 4.22 14.11
N GLU A 180 7.23 3.51 15.22
CA GLU A 180 6.19 3.82 16.23
C GLU A 180 6.23 5.29 16.69
N CYS A 181 7.42 5.87 16.83
CA CYS A 181 7.56 7.26 17.28
C CYS A 181 7.15 8.34 16.26
N ILE A 182 6.74 7.95 15.06
CA ILE A 182 6.26 8.84 13.99
C ILE A 182 5.09 8.23 13.22
N ASP A 183 4.47 7.13 13.67
CA ASP A 183 3.42 6.42 12.91
C ASP A 183 2.00 6.91 13.23
N GLY A 184 1.85 7.89 14.12
CA GLY A 184 0.57 8.48 14.49
C GLY A 184 -0.30 7.59 15.38
N VAL A 185 0.27 6.51 15.91
CA VAL A 185 -0.36 5.58 16.84
C VAL A 185 0.22 5.84 18.25
N ASP A 186 -0.55 5.45 19.27
CA ASP A 186 -0.14 5.46 20.67
C ASP A 186 0.16 3.98 21.02
N ASN A 187 1.39 3.55 20.75
CA ASN A 187 1.78 2.15 20.75
C ASN A 187 1.93 1.58 22.17
N ASP A 188 2.15 2.44 23.18
CA ASP A 188 2.20 2.05 24.60
C ASP A 188 0.89 2.31 25.37
N ARG A 189 -0.04 3.07 24.76
CA ARG A 189 -1.39 3.38 25.23
C ARG A 189 -1.42 4.28 26.46
N ASP A 190 -0.43 5.16 26.61
CA ASP A 190 -0.37 6.12 27.72
C ASP A 190 -1.19 7.41 27.47
N GLY A 191 -1.72 7.57 26.25
CA GLY A 191 -2.52 8.70 25.80
C GLY A 191 -1.71 9.84 25.16
N LEU A 192 -0.40 9.67 25.02
CA LEU A 192 0.48 10.48 24.20
C LEU A 192 0.73 9.75 22.88
N VAL A 193 1.04 10.51 21.82
CA VAL A 193 1.25 9.96 20.47
C VAL A 193 2.57 10.52 19.95
N ASP A 194 3.43 9.66 19.42
CA ASP A 194 4.67 10.03 18.73
C ASP A 194 5.56 10.99 19.56
N ALA A 195 6.04 12.08 18.95
CA ALA A 195 6.83 13.14 19.57
C ALA A 195 6.13 13.90 20.71
N GLN A 196 4.89 13.57 21.07
CA GLN A 196 4.29 14.04 22.33
C GLN A 196 4.74 13.22 23.53
N GLU A 197 5.15 11.97 23.29
CA GLU A 197 5.67 10.99 24.22
C GLU A 197 7.13 11.30 24.60
N GLY A 198 7.48 11.06 25.87
CA GLY A 198 8.77 11.46 26.42
C GLY A 198 9.92 10.63 25.84
N GLY A 199 9.68 9.35 25.63
CA GLY A 199 10.69 8.44 25.09
C GLY A 199 10.96 8.68 23.61
N CYS A 200 9.93 8.91 22.79
CA CYS A 200 10.11 9.27 21.38
C CYS A 200 10.87 10.60 21.16
N ARG A 201 10.82 11.54 22.11
CA ARG A 201 11.66 12.76 22.06
C ARG A 201 13.12 12.50 22.37
N LEU A 202 13.40 11.52 23.22
CA LEU A 202 14.75 11.19 23.67
C LEU A 202 15.45 10.27 22.68
N ASP A 203 14.70 9.35 22.08
CA ASP A 203 15.19 8.39 21.09
C ASP A 203 14.09 8.05 20.07
N PRO A 204 14.00 8.79 18.94
CA PRO A 204 13.00 8.55 17.91
C PRO A 204 13.15 7.20 17.17
N GLY A 205 14.29 6.52 17.34
CA GLY A 205 14.56 5.21 16.74
C GLY A 205 14.15 4.03 17.62
N ARG A 206 13.79 4.29 18.89
CA ARG A 206 13.31 3.26 19.82
C ARG A 206 11.81 3.00 19.60
N PRO A 207 11.33 1.75 19.77
CA PRO A 207 9.89 1.49 19.84
C PRO A 207 9.24 2.32 20.95
N GLU A 208 8.16 3.03 20.64
CA GLU A 208 7.34 3.77 21.62
C GLU A 208 6.76 2.78 22.65
N SER A 209 6.35 1.59 22.21
CA SER A 209 5.82 0.51 23.05
C SER A 209 6.76 0.06 24.19
N ASP A 210 8.07 0.32 24.08
CA ASP A 210 9.06 0.05 25.12
C ASP A 210 9.11 1.13 26.22
N ASN A 211 8.40 2.24 26.04
CA ASN A 211 8.34 3.38 26.96
C ASN A 211 7.14 3.28 27.91
N VAL A 212 6.73 2.09 28.35
CA VAL A 212 5.66 1.91 29.36
C VAL A 212 5.88 2.80 30.59
N GLY A 213 5.32 4.00 30.51
CA GLY A 213 5.45 5.07 31.48
C GLY A 213 4.61 4.71 32.68
N ALA A 214 5.24 4.07 33.66
CA ALA A 214 4.88 4.04 35.07
C ALA A 214 3.45 4.52 35.39
N VAL A 215 2.47 3.62 35.23
CA VAL A 215 1.22 3.74 35.99
C VAL A 215 1.61 3.74 37.47
N GLN A 216 1.54 4.91 38.11
CA GLN A 216 1.54 5.04 39.57
C GLN A 216 0.22 4.53 40.14
#